data_AF-A0A7X4H6L0-F1
#
_entry.id   AF-A0A7X4H6L0-F1
#
_cell.length_a   1.000
_cell.length_b   1.000
_cell.length_c   1.000
_cell.angle_alpha   90.00
_cell.angle_beta   90.00
_cell.angle_gamma   90.00
#
_symmetry.space_group_name_H-M   'P 1'
#
loop_
_entity.id
_entity.type
_entity.pdbx_description
1 polymer ?
#
loop_
_entity_poly.entity_id
_entity_poly.type
_entity_poly.pdbx_seq_one_letter_code
_entity_poly.pdbx_strand_id
1 'polypeptide(L)'
;MDNLETAEPGAAPDWWRQCALLQRFVGDLMYTELCLMRHGSAGMLALPWPDTVQLDAELGVDSLERYALASALGAALHLPPDADLHRLLSAVTLGEWCDALGASIGNGSGLISFRSSGSSGVPTRNEHRLDLLWQEACFFAAQLPQARRLWFAVPSHHIYGFLFTVLLPLAYRQAPVLVDMRRTLPAALQQATDGDVIVAYPDVWATLAPAVPRWRAGVSGVMLLASG
;
A
#
# COMPACT_ATOMS: atom_id res chain seq x y z
N MET A 1 -39.22 1.69 -10.45
CA MET A 1 -38.68 0.73 -9.47
C MET A 1 -37.87 -0.26 -10.30
N ASP A 2 -36.67 0.18 -10.68
CA ASP A 2 -35.76 -0.67 -11.45
C ASP A 2 -34.92 -1.47 -10.46
N ASN A 3 -34.90 -2.78 -10.70
CA ASN A 3 -34.10 -3.74 -9.97
C ASN A 3 -32.62 -3.38 -10.09
N LEU A 4 -32.05 -2.83 -9.02
CA LEU A 4 -30.61 -2.96 -8.76
C LEU A 4 -30.36 -4.44 -8.49
N GLU A 5 -30.12 -5.17 -9.57
CA GLU A 5 -29.50 -6.49 -9.52
C GLU A 5 -28.15 -6.28 -8.82
N THR A 6 -28.11 -6.55 -7.52
CA THR A 6 -26.88 -6.58 -6.72
C THR A 6 -26.02 -7.68 -7.31
N ALA A 7 -25.15 -7.31 -8.25
CA ALA A 7 -24.10 -8.18 -8.73
C ALA A 7 -23.37 -8.72 -7.51
N GLU A 8 -23.37 -10.05 -7.36
CA GLU A 8 -22.46 -10.74 -6.44
C GLU A 8 -21.07 -10.10 -6.60
N PRO A 9 -20.45 -9.60 -5.52
CA PRO A 9 -19.13 -8.99 -5.63
C PRO A 9 -18.18 -10.03 -6.21
N GLY A 10 -17.64 -9.75 -7.40
CA GLY A 10 -16.68 -10.63 -8.05
C GLY A 10 -15.47 -10.85 -7.13
N ALA A 11 -14.84 -12.02 -7.27
CA ALA A 11 -13.61 -12.32 -6.54
C ALA A 11 -12.58 -11.21 -6.77
N ALA A 12 -11.92 -10.78 -5.68
CA ALA A 12 -10.82 -9.84 -5.78
C ALA A 12 -9.72 -10.42 -6.69
N PRO A 13 -9.07 -9.59 -7.52
CA PRO A 13 -7.95 -10.06 -8.32
C PRO A 13 -6.80 -10.51 -7.42
N ASP A 14 -6.03 -11.49 -7.89
CA ASP A 14 -4.79 -11.97 -7.25
C ASP A 14 -3.68 -10.90 -7.35
N TRP A 15 -3.85 -9.77 -6.67
CA TRP A 15 -2.97 -8.61 -6.74
C TRP A 15 -1.51 -8.97 -6.37
N TRP A 16 -1.32 -9.97 -5.50
CA TRP A 16 0.00 -10.47 -5.08
C TRP A 16 0.77 -11.14 -6.22
N ARG A 17 0.11 -11.57 -7.30
CA ARG A 17 0.78 -12.10 -8.51
C ARG A 17 1.39 -11.00 -9.36
N GLN A 18 1.02 -9.73 -9.12
CA GLN A 18 1.66 -8.60 -9.77
C GLN A 18 2.85 -8.14 -8.96
N CYS A 19 4.05 -8.48 -9.43
CA CYS A 19 5.32 -8.22 -8.73
C CYS A 19 5.41 -6.77 -8.21
N ALA A 20 5.09 -5.77 -9.04
CA ALA A 20 5.14 -4.36 -8.65
C ALA A 20 4.19 -3.98 -7.50
N LEU A 21 3.00 -4.61 -7.42
CA LEU A 21 2.04 -4.34 -6.35
C LEU A 21 2.43 -5.04 -5.05
N LEU A 22 2.88 -6.30 -5.15
CA LEU A 22 3.39 -7.03 -3.99
C LEU A 22 4.63 -6.34 -3.40
N GLN A 23 5.59 -5.98 -4.25
CA GLN A 23 6.80 -5.27 -3.84
C GLN A 23 6.50 -3.92 -3.18
N ARG A 24 5.49 -3.19 -3.67
CA ARG A 24 5.02 -1.96 -3.00
C ARG A 24 4.51 -2.26 -1.59
N PHE A 25 3.62 -3.24 -1.46
CA PHE A 25 3.06 -3.64 -0.17
C PHE A 25 4.16 -4.05 0.81
N VAL A 26 5.04 -4.94 0.37
CA VAL A 26 6.14 -5.50 1.17
C VAL A 26 7.13 -4.40 1.55
N GLY A 27 7.58 -3.59 0.58
CA GLY A 27 8.51 -2.50 0.81
C GLY A 27 7.98 -1.45 1.78
N ASP A 28 6.71 -1.02 1.63
CA ASP A 28 6.09 -0.07 2.55
C ASP A 28 5.98 -0.65 3.97
N LEU A 29 5.56 -1.91 4.12
CA LEU A 29 5.44 -2.56 5.43
C LEU A 29 6.81 -2.72 6.10
N MET A 30 7.79 -3.23 5.36
CA MET A 30 9.16 -3.40 5.86
C MET A 30 9.77 -2.09 6.30
N TYR A 31 9.60 -1.03 5.50
CA TYR A 31 10.12 0.29 5.85
C TYR A 31 9.55 0.77 7.19
N THR A 32 8.24 0.64 7.40
CA THR A 32 7.60 1.00 8.67
C THR A 32 8.11 0.16 9.83
N GLU A 33 8.15 -1.17 9.70
CA GLU A 33 8.61 -2.05 10.79
C GLU A 33 10.09 -1.82 11.13
N LEU A 34 10.96 -1.61 10.13
CA LEU A 34 12.36 -1.24 10.36
C LEU A 34 12.48 0.10 11.08
N CYS A 35 11.67 1.11 10.69
CA CYS A 35 11.66 2.39 11.40
C CYS A 35 11.22 2.24 12.86
N LEU A 36 10.28 1.34 13.15
CA LEU A 36 9.85 1.03 14.51
C LEU A 36 10.96 0.34 15.31
N MET A 37 11.57 -0.72 14.76
CA MET A 37 12.64 -1.47 15.44
C MET A 37 13.90 -0.63 15.67
N ARG A 38 14.24 0.25 14.72
CA ARG A 38 15.42 1.12 14.76
C ARG A 38 15.16 2.49 15.39
N HIS A 39 13.93 2.76 15.84
CA HIS A 39 13.53 4.03 16.46
C HIS A 39 13.74 5.26 15.57
N GLY A 40 13.59 5.10 14.26
CA GLY A 40 13.73 6.19 13.29
C GLY A 40 14.05 5.72 11.88
N SER A 41 14.08 6.68 10.95
CA SER A 41 14.39 6.44 9.52
C SER A 41 15.79 6.92 9.12
N ALA A 42 16.63 7.30 10.09
CA ALA A 42 17.97 7.78 9.81
C ALA A 42 18.81 6.68 9.14
N GLY A 43 19.42 6.99 8.00
CA GLY A 43 20.21 6.03 7.22
C GLY A 43 19.40 5.04 6.38
N MET A 44 18.06 5.07 6.45
CA MET A 44 17.22 4.21 5.62
C MET A 44 17.22 4.65 4.16
N LEU A 45 17.38 3.69 3.24
CA LEU A 45 17.19 3.90 1.81
C LEU A 45 15.76 4.38 1.52
N ALA A 46 15.61 5.33 0.61
CA ALA A 46 14.31 5.84 0.23
C ALA A 46 13.53 4.80 -0.60
N LEU A 47 12.21 4.75 -0.38
CA LEU A 47 11.29 3.98 -1.19
C LEU A 47 11.01 4.67 -2.55
N PRO A 48 10.56 3.93 -3.58
CA PRO A 48 10.45 2.47 -3.61
C PRO A 48 11.83 1.81 -3.75
N TRP A 49 12.05 0.72 -3.02
CA TRP A 49 13.26 -0.08 -3.24
C TRP A 49 13.12 -0.95 -4.48
N PRO A 50 14.19 -1.13 -5.30
CA PRO A 50 14.17 -2.07 -6.41
C PRO A 50 14.09 -3.52 -5.89
N ASP A 51 13.67 -4.45 -6.75
CA ASP A 51 13.62 -5.88 -6.44
C ASP A 51 15.00 -6.46 -6.13
N THR A 52 16.05 -5.91 -6.75
CA THR A 52 17.45 -6.30 -6.53
C THR A 52 18.04 -5.81 -5.21
N VAL A 53 17.34 -4.98 -4.42
CA VAL A 53 17.91 -4.44 -3.18
C VAL A 53 18.27 -5.59 -2.24
N GLN A 54 19.51 -5.59 -1.74
CA GLN A 54 19.98 -6.61 -0.80
C GLN A 54 19.52 -6.29 0.62
N LEU A 55 18.82 -7.24 1.23
CA LEU A 55 18.25 -7.08 2.57
C LEU A 55 19.34 -6.84 3.61
N ASP A 56 20.43 -7.62 3.57
CA ASP A 56 21.48 -7.53 4.57
C ASP A 56 22.51 -6.44 4.20
N ALA A 57 23.00 -6.44 2.95
CA ALA A 57 24.10 -5.56 2.56
C ALA A 57 23.68 -4.09 2.33
N GLU A 58 22.46 -3.84 1.85
CA GLU A 58 21.99 -2.49 1.53
C GLU A 58 20.98 -1.95 2.55
N LEU A 59 20.06 -2.79 3.04
CA LEU A 59 19.10 -2.40 4.09
C LEU A 59 19.61 -2.66 5.51
N GLY A 60 20.71 -3.40 5.66
CA GLY A 60 21.30 -3.72 6.97
C GLY A 60 20.43 -4.62 7.84
N VAL A 61 19.51 -5.39 7.25
CA VAL A 61 18.55 -6.23 7.99
C VAL A 61 19.31 -7.37 8.67
N ASP A 62 19.30 -7.40 10.00
CA ASP A 62 19.88 -8.52 10.76
C ASP A 62 18.92 -9.72 10.89
N SER A 63 19.37 -10.82 11.46
CA SER A 63 18.55 -12.04 11.61
C SER A 63 17.30 -11.86 12.47
N LEU A 64 17.35 -10.98 13.48
CA LEU A 64 16.22 -10.72 14.36
C LEU A 64 15.19 -9.83 13.67
N GLU A 65 15.63 -8.77 13.00
CA GLU A 65 14.79 -7.91 12.18
C GLU A 65 14.14 -8.70 11.06
N ARG A 66 14.90 -9.58 10.39
CA ARG A 66 14.42 -10.48 9.35
C ARG A 66 13.27 -11.36 9.83
N TYR A 67 13.40 -11.96 11.01
CA TYR A 67 12.34 -12.77 11.61
C TYR A 67 11.11 -11.93 11.97
N ALA A 68 11.32 -10.75 12.56
CA ALA A 68 10.25 -9.83 12.91
C ALA A 68 9.45 -9.37 11.67
N LEU A 69 10.16 -9.04 10.58
CA LEU A 69 9.58 -8.68 9.30
C LEU A 69 8.79 -9.84 8.68
N ALA A 70 9.34 -11.05 8.64
CA ALA A 70 8.65 -12.24 8.14
C ALA A 70 7.36 -12.50 8.94
N SER A 71 7.41 -12.35 10.26
CA SER A 71 6.23 -12.47 11.14
C SER A 71 5.18 -11.38 10.85
N ALA A 72 5.62 -10.12 10.70
CA ALA A 72 4.72 -9.00 10.42
C ALA A 72 4.01 -9.14 9.06
N LEU A 73 4.75 -9.58 8.03
CA LEU A 73 4.23 -9.91 6.70
C LEU A 73 3.30 -11.11 6.73
N GLY A 74 3.70 -12.18 7.43
CA GLY A 74 2.88 -13.38 7.64
C GLY A 74 1.51 -13.05 8.22
N ALA A 75 1.49 -12.23 9.26
CA ALA A 75 0.26 -11.77 9.91
C ALA A 75 -0.55 -10.77 9.06
N ALA A 76 0.08 -10.02 8.15
CA ALA A 76 -0.62 -9.08 7.26
C ALA A 76 -1.28 -9.79 6.09
N LEU A 77 -0.58 -10.76 5.51
CA LEU A 77 -0.98 -11.48 4.31
C LEU A 77 -1.70 -12.80 4.62
N HIS A 78 -1.86 -13.15 5.90
CA HIS A 78 -2.46 -14.40 6.37
C HIS A 78 -1.82 -15.62 5.68
N LEU A 79 -0.49 -15.68 5.76
CA LEU A 79 0.24 -16.84 5.23
C LEU A 79 -0.24 -18.12 5.95
N PRO A 80 -0.35 -19.24 5.21
CA PRO A 80 -0.82 -20.48 5.81
C PRO A 80 0.16 -21.00 6.87
N PRO A 81 -0.29 -21.79 7.87
CA PRO A 81 0.56 -22.25 8.97
C PRO A 81 1.76 -23.10 8.54
N ASP A 82 1.68 -23.74 7.37
CA ASP A 82 2.71 -24.57 6.75
C ASP A 82 3.55 -23.80 5.71
N ALA A 83 3.42 -22.47 5.64
CA ALA A 83 4.23 -21.64 4.76
C ALA A 83 5.73 -21.87 5.03
N ASP A 84 6.48 -22.06 3.94
CA ASP A 84 7.93 -22.27 3.99
C ASP A 84 8.65 -20.96 4.32
N LEU A 85 8.71 -20.65 5.62
CA LEU A 85 9.46 -19.51 6.14
C LEU A 85 10.97 -19.66 5.89
N HIS A 86 11.50 -20.86 5.64
CA HIS A 86 12.93 -21.03 5.39
C HIS A 86 13.35 -20.29 4.13
N ARG A 87 12.55 -20.40 3.06
CA ARG A 87 12.77 -19.68 1.80
C ARG A 87 12.79 -18.15 1.99
N LEU A 88 11.89 -17.63 2.82
CA LEU A 88 11.89 -16.21 3.19
C LEU A 88 13.16 -15.86 3.96
N LEU A 89 13.48 -16.60 5.00
CA LEU A 89 14.63 -16.30 5.85
C LEU A 89 15.96 -16.44 5.09
N SER A 90 16.05 -17.27 4.05
CA SER A 90 17.25 -17.43 3.22
C SER A 90 17.39 -16.43 2.07
N ALA A 91 16.36 -15.66 1.75
CA ALA A 91 16.39 -14.74 0.61
C ALA A 91 17.38 -13.58 0.82
N VAL A 92 18.12 -13.23 -0.22
CA VAL A 92 19.12 -12.17 -0.20
C VAL A 92 18.49 -10.82 -0.60
N THR A 93 17.52 -10.85 -1.50
CA THR A 93 16.92 -9.65 -2.11
C THR A 93 15.44 -9.46 -1.79
N LEU A 94 14.94 -8.24 -1.96
CA LEU A 94 13.50 -7.94 -1.84
C LEU A 94 12.65 -8.71 -2.87
N GLY A 95 13.17 -8.89 -4.08
CA GLY A 95 12.52 -9.65 -5.15
C GLY A 95 12.31 -11.11 -4.75
N GLU A 96 13.36 -11.76 -4.24
CA GLU A 96 13.27 -13.13 -3.73
C GLU A 96 12.28 -13.26 -2.57
N TRP A 97 12.18 -12.22 -1.72
CA TRP A 97 11.12 -12.14 -0.71
C TRP A 97 9.72 -12.06 -1.31
N CYS A 98 9.52 -11.19 -2.30
CA CYS A 98 8.23 -11.08 -2.98
C CYS A 98 7.84 -12.40 -3.66
N ASP A 99 8.79 -13.09 -4.29
CA ASP A 99 8.56 -14.40 -4.90
C ASP A 99 8.18 -15.46 -3.87
N ALA A 100 8.91 -15.53 -2.75
CA ALA A 100 8.62 -16.47 -1.68
C ALA A 100 7.25 -16.19 -1.04
N LEU A 101 6.90 -14.92 -0.81
CA LEU A 101 5.58 -14.51 -0.32
C LEU A 101 4.48 -14.85 -1.32
N GLY A 102 4.64 -14.49 -2.59
CA GLY A 102 3.67 -14.77 -3.64
C GLY A 102 3.39 -16.26 -3.79
N ALA A 103 4.43 -17.10 -3.68
CA ALA A 103 4.29 -18.56 -3.65
C ALA A 103 3.57 -19.04 -2.39
N SER A 104 3.88 -18.47 -1.22
CA SER A 104 3.30 -18.85 0.07
C SER A 104 1.83 -18.45 0.22
N ILE A 105 1.42 -17.33 -0.39
CA ILE A 105 0.02 -16.91 -0.46
C ILE A 105 -0.78 -17.92 -1.30
N GLY A 106 -0.19 -18.48 -2.37
CA GLY A 106 -0.80 -19.51 -3.19
C GLY A 106 -2.09 -19.04 -3.87
N ASN A 107 -3.22 -19.65 -3.49
CA ASN A 107 -4.56 -19.27 -3.96
C ASN A 107 -5.18 -18.10 -3.15
N GLY A 108 -4.46 -17.60 -2.14
CA GLY A 108 -4.93 -16.54 -1.26
C GLY A 108 -5.85 -17.06 -0.15
N SER A 109 -5.77 -16.42 1.01
CA SER A 109 -6.71 -16.63 2.12
C SER A 109 -8.04 -15.89 1.89
N GLY A 110 -8.10 -14.97 0.93
CA GLY A 110 -9.19 -14.00 0.78
C GLY A 110 -9.20 -12.93 1.88
N LEU A 111 -8.19 -12.90 2.76
CA LEU A 111 -8.10 -12.01 3.90
C LEU A 111 -6.82 -11.17 3.84
N ILE A 112 -6.90 -9.96 4.38
CA ILE A 112 -5.75 -9.09 4.62
C ILE A 112 -5.95 -8.33 5.92
N SER A 113 -4.85 -8.05 6.61
CA SER A 113 -4.87 -7.43 7.92
C SER A 113 -4.11 -6.12 7.95
N PHE A 114 -4.74 -5.05 8.44
CA PHE A 114 -4.13 -3.73 8.60
C PHE A 114 -3.99 -3.35 10.07
N ARG A 115 -2.90 -2.66 10.42
CA ARG A 115 -2.73 -2.12 11.78
C ARG A 115 -3.47 -0.78 11.88
N SER A 116 -4.30 -0.62 12.91
CA SER A 116 -4.77 0.70 13.30
C SER A 116 -3.75 1.39 14.19
N SER A 117 -3.71 2.72 14.15
CA SER A 117 -2.84 3.53 15.01
C SER A 117 -3.25 3.53 16.49
N GLY A 118 -4.30 2.77 16.87
CA GLY A 118 -4.77 2.51 18.24
C GLY A 118 -4.66 3.69 19.21
N SER A 119 -5.75 4.47 19.39
CA SER A 119 -5.83 5.52 20.42
C SER A 119 -5.64 5.00 21.86
N SER A 120 -5.67 3.68 22.08
CA SER A 120 -5.52 2.98 23.35
C SER A 120 -4.12 2.37 23.61
N GLY A 121 -3.14 2.61 22.73
CA GLY A 121 -1.73 2.25 22.95
C GLY A 121 -1.33 0.81 22.63
N VAL A 122 -2.28 -0.10 22.38
CA VAL A 122 -1.99 -1.44 21.83
C VAL A 122 -2.48 -1.48 20.38
N PRO A 123 -1.58 -1.55 19.37
CA PRO A 123 -1.98 -1.62 17.98
C PRO A 123 -2.85 -2.85 17.73
N THR A 124 -4.12 -2.64 17.39
CA THR A 124 -5.03 -3.72 16.99
C THR A 124 -4.89 -3.95 15.48
N ARG A 125 -4.80 -5.23 15.12
CA ARG A 125 -4.82 -5.67 13.73
C ARG A 125 -6.27 -5.93 13.35
N ASN A 126 -6.77 -5.20 12.36
CA ASN A 126 -8.11 -5.37 11.83
C ASN A 126 -8.03 -6.23 10.58
N GLU A 127 -8.74 -7.34 10.60
CA GLU A 127 -8.87 -8.26 9.47
C GLU A 127 -9.98 -7.77 8.53
N HIS A 128 -9.72 -7.86 7.23
CA HIS A 128 -10.65 -7.48 6.18
C HIS A 128 -10.69 -8.56 5.10
N ARG A 129 -11.88 -8.77 4.53
CA ARG A 129 -12.03 -9.63 3.36
C ARG A 129 -11.65 -8.85 2.10
N LEU A 130 -10.85 -9.48 1.24
CA LEU A 130 -10.36 -8.89 0.00
C LEU A 130 -11.49 -8.62 -1.00
N ASP A 131 -12.53 -9.43 -1.04
CA ASP A 131 -13.69 -9.23 -1.93
C ASP A 131 -14.47 -7.95 -1.59
N LEU A 132 -14.65 -7.64 -0.31
CA LEU A 132 -15.26 -6.38 0.15
C LEU A 132 -14.38 -5.17 -0.18
N LEU A 133 -13.07 -5.27 0.07
CA LEU A 133 -12.14 -4.20 -0.31
C LEU A 133 -12.09 -4.00 -1.83
N TRP A 134 -12.22 -5.07 -2.61
CA TRP A 134 -12.30 -5.01 -4.05
C TRP A 134 -13.59 -4.31 -4.51
N GLN A 135 -14.72 -4.60 -3.88
CA GLN A 135 -15.97 -3.88 -4.13
C GLN A 135 -15.81 -2.38 -3.87
N GLU A 136 -15.15 -1.99 -2.79
CA GLU A 136 -14.84 -0.58 -2.51
C GLU A 136 -13.94 0.04 -3.58
N ALA A 137 -12.89 -0.66 -4.01
CA ALA A 137 -12.00 -0.18 -5.07
C ALA A 137 -12.74 0.01 -6.40
N CYS A 138 -13.63 -0.91 -6.78
CA CYS A 138 -14.49 -0.78 -7.95
C CYS A 138 -15.45 0.41 -7.83
N PHE A 139 -16.03 0.62 -6.65
CA PHE A 139 -16.87 1.79 -6.39
C PHE A 139 -16.07 3.09 -6.57
N PHE A 140 -14.86 3.19 -6.01
CA PHE A 140 -14.00 4.36 -6.21
C PHE A 140 -13.61 4.57 -7.68
N ALA A 141 -13.28 3.50 -8.41
CA ALA A 141 -12.95 3.59 -9.83
C ALA A 141 -14.10 4.12 -10.69
N ALA A 142 -15.35 3.84 -10.31
CA ALA A 142 -16.54 4.36 -10.99
C ALA A 142 -16.82 5.85 -10.69
N GLN A 143 -16.45 6.31 -9.49
CA GLN A 143 -16.72 7.67 -9.02
C GLN A 143 -15.58 8.67 -9.33
N LEU A 144 -14.35 8.18 -9.43
CA LEU A 144 -13.16 8.99 -9.68
C LEU A 144 -12.87 9.08 -11.19
N PRO A 145 -12.29 10.19 -11.65
CA PRO A 145 -11.78 10.25 -13.02
C PRO A 145 -10.71 9.16 -13.23
N GLN A 146 -10.53 8.76 -14.50
CA GLN A 146 -9.45 7.87 -14.89
C GLN A 146 -8.10 8.58 -14.63
N ALA A 147 -7.42 8.17 -13.57
CA ALA A 147 -6.14 8.76 -13.20
C ALA A 147 -5.07 8.40 -14.24
N ARG A 148 -4.31 9.41 -14.67
CA ARG A 148 -3.04 9.24 -15.39
C ARG A 148 -1.91 9.07 -14.38
N ARG A 149 -1.90 9.90 -13.33
CA ARG A 149 -1.03 9.75 -12.17
C ARG A 149 -1.84 9.80 -10.89
N LEU A 150 -1.48 8.95 -9.93
CA LEU A 150 -2.07 8.95 -8.60
C LEU A 150 -0.98 9.30 -7.57
N TRP A 151 -1.11 10.48 -6.99
CA TRP A 151 -0.24 10.98 -5.93
C TRP A 151 -0.78 10.49 -4.59
N PHE A 152 0.03 9.80 -3.78
CA PHE A 152 -0.42 9.19 -2.54
C PHE A 152 0.45 9.59 -1.35
N ALA A 153 -0.19 9.88 -0.21
CA ALA A 153 0.47 10.21 1.05
C ALA A 153 0.33 9.10 2.10
N VAL A 154 -0.25 7.95 1.75
CA VAL A 154 -0.55 6.86 2.69
C VAL A 154 0.16 5.59 2.23
N PRO A 155 0.92 4.89 3.11
CA PRO A 155 1.56 3.62 2.75
C PRO A 155 0.55 2.53 2.41
N SER A 156 0.92 1.62 1.51
CA SER A 156 0.05 0.53 1.05
C SER A 156 -0.28 -0.54 2.10
N HIS A 157 0.40 -0.56 3.25
CA HIS A 157 0.05 -1.43 4.39
C HIS A 157 -0.96 -0.80 5.36
N HIS A 158 -1.47 0.40 5.04
CA HIS A 158 -2.69 0.94 5.65
C HIS A 158 -3.87 0.69 4.72
N ILE A 159 -5.07 0.47 5.26
CA ILE A 159 -6.27 0.13 4.47
C ILE A 159 -6.52 1.08 3.30
N TYR A 160 -6.46 2.40 3.52
CA TYR A 160 -6.66 3.36 2.43
C TYR A 160 -5.47 3.42 1.47
N GLY A 161 -4.24 3.25 1.94
CA GLY A 161 -3.11 3.13 1.02
C GLY A 161 -3.24 1.87 0.17
N PHE A 162 -3.69 0.76 0.74
CA PHE A 162 -3.94 -0.49 0.03
C PHE A 162 -5.04 -0.32 -1.03
N LEU A 163 -6.20 0.23 -0.64
CA LEU A 163 -7.30 0.50 -1.56
C LEU A 163 -6.84 1.36 -2.75
N PHE A 164 -6.14 2.46 -2.51
CA PHE A 164 -5.81 3.43 -3.55
C PHE A 164 -4.53 3.13 -4.35
N THR A 165 -3.57 2.41 -3.78
CA THR A 165 -2.26 2.15 -4.42
C THR A 165 -2.03 0.70 -4.81
N VAL A 166 -2.89 -0.23 -4.38
CA VAL A 166 -2.85 -1.65 -4.76
C VAL A 166 -4.10 -2.05 -5.53
N LEU A 167 -5.30 -1.86 -4.98
CA LEU A 167 -6.54 -2.34 -5.62
C LEU A 167 -7.08 -1.39 -6.69
N LEU A 168 -7.16 -0.09 -6.44
CA LEU A 168 -7.69 0.89 -7.38
C LEU A 168 -6.96 0.89 -8.75
N PRO A 169 -5.62 0.76 -8.82
CA PRO A 169 -4.92 0.60 -10.10
C PRO A 169 -5.42 -0.57 -10.95
N LEU A 170 -5.91 -1.64 -10.32
CA LEU A 170 -6.48 -2.82 -10.99
C LEU A 170 -7.93 -2.61 -11.44
N ALA A 171 -8.66 -1.75 -10.74
CA ALA A 171 -10.04 -1.40 -11.07
C ALA A 171 -10.13 -0.37 -12.21
N TYR A 172 -9.07 0.40 -12.45
CA TYR A 172 -9.01 1.33 -13.57
C TYR A 172 -8.83 0.63 -14.92
N ARG A 173 -9.30 1.28 -16.00
CA ARG A 173 -9.11 0.78 -17.38
C ARG A 173 -7.64 0.73 -17.78
N GLN A 174 -6.86 1.67 -17.26
CA GLN A 174 -5.41 1.74 -17.40
C GLN A 174 -4.81 2.03 -16.02
N ALA A 175 -3.78 1.28 -15.63
CA ALA A 175 -3.14 1.50 -14.35
C ALA A 175 -2.47 2.90 -14.33
N PRO A 176 -2.75 3.76 -13.34
CA PRO A 176 -2.11 5.06 -13.22
C PRO A 176 -0.65 4.92 -12.81
N VAL A 177 0.17 5.91 -13.16
CA VAL A 177 1.51 6.05 -12.58
C VAL A 177 1.37 6.48 -11.13
N LEU A 178 1.89 5.68 -10.20
CA LEU A 178 1.87 5.99 -8.78
C LEU A 178 3.03 6.91 -8.39
N VAL A 179 2.72 8.01 -7.70
CA VAL A 179 3.70 9.02 -7.28
C VAL A 179 3.66 9.17 -5.75
N ASP A 180 4.76 8.81 -5.10
CA ASP A 180 4.87 8.94 -3.65
C ASP A 180 5.05 10.40 -3.25
N MET A 181 4.12 10.93 -2.46
CA MET A 181 4.22 12.30 -1.94
C MET A 181 4.54 12.38 -0.45
N ARG A 182 4.73 11.25 0.24
CA ARG A 182 5.06 11.21 1.68
C ARG A 182 6.36 11.94 2.03
N ARG A 183 7.28 12.03 1.08
CA ARG A 183 8.58 12.72 1.21
C ARG A 183 8.76 13.86 0.21
N THR A 184 7.67 14.26 -0.45
CA THR A 184 7.69 15.30 -1.47
C THR A 184 7.36 16.65 -0.83
N LEU A 185 8.11 17.69 -1.20
CA LEU A 185 7.82 19.05 -0.73
C LEU A 185 6.44 19.51 -1.25
N PRO A 186 5.57 20.10 -0.42
CA PRO A 186 4.25 20.57 -0.83
C PRO A 186 4.22 21.39 -2.13
N ALA A 187 5.21 22.26 -2.33
CA ALA A 187 5.32 23.09 -3.54
C ALA A 187 5.53 22.29 -4.84
N ALA A 188 6.06 21.06 -4.78
CA ALA A 188 6.24 20.23 -5.96
C ALA A 188 4.89 19.85 -6.60
N LEU A 189 3.79 19.84 -5.83
CA LEU A 189 2.45 19.54 -6.33
C LEU A 189 1.88 20.65 -7.23
N GLN A 190 2.55 21.82 -7.34
CA GLN A 190 2.24 22.81 -8.38
C GLN A 190 2.49 22.28 -9.81
N GLN A 191 3.25 21.20 -9.94
CA GLN A 191 3.49 20.47 -11.19
C GLN A 191 2.38 19.44 -11.49
N ALA A 192 1.40 19.27 -10.60
CA ALA A 192 0.25 18.42 -10.89
C ALA A 192 -0.52 18.99 -12.09
N THR A 193 -0.88 18.13 -13.04
CA THR A 193 -1.53 18.51 -14.30
C THR A 193 -2.85 17.78 -14.47
N ASP A 194 -3.54 18.08 -15.57
CA ASP A 194 -4.71 17.33 -16.01
C ASP A 194 -4.49 15.80 -15.96
N GLY A 195 -5.49 15.09 -15.44
CA GLY A 195 -5.48 13.66 -15.19
C GLY A 195 -4.75 13.21 -13.92
N ASP A 196 -4.21 14.12 -13.11
CA ASP A 196 -3.62 13.77 -11.81
C ASP A 196 -4.67 13.72 -10.70
N VAL A 197 -4.65 12.63 -9.93
CA VAL A 197 -5.48 12.44 -8.73
C VAL A 197 -4.58 12.44 -7.50
N ILE A 198 -4.94 13.22 -6.48
CA ILE A 198 -4.17 13.38 -5.25
C ILE A 198 -4.96 12.75 -4.10
N VAL A 199 -4.40 11.76 -3.44
CA VAL A 199 -5.02 11.01 -2.35
C VAL A 199 -4.28 11.31 -1.05
N ALA A 200 -4.93 12.02 -0.14
CA ALA A 200 -4.32 12.45 1.12
C ALA A 200 -5.33 12.51 2.29
N TYR A 201 -4.81 12.59 3.51
CA TYR A 201 -5.59 12.78 4.73
C TYR A 201 -5.66 14.27 5.14
N PRO A 202 -6.56 14.67 6.06
CA PRO A 202 -6.83 16.07 6.38
C PRO A 202 -5.59 16.92 6.67
N ASP A 203 -4.65 16.43 7.48
CA ASP A 203 -3.46 17.21 7.86
C ASP A 203 -2.53 17.49 6.66
N VAL A 204 -2.43 16.55 5.72
CA VAL A 204 -1.69 16.78 4.47
C VAL A 204 -2.40 17.83 3.63
N TRP A 205 -3.72 17.75 3.48
CA TRP A 205 -4.48 18.78 2.77
C TRP A 205 -4.31 20.17 3.40
N ALA A 206 -4.31 20.26 4.74
CA ALA A 206 -4.06 21.50 5.46
C ALA A 206 -2.65 22.06 5.19
N THR A 207 -1.65 21.19 5.05
CA THR A 207 -0.28 21.56 4.70
C THR A 207 -0.15 21.98 3.23
N LEU A 208 -0.91 21.36 2.32
CA LEU A 208 -0.91 21.67 0.90
C LEU A 208 -1.62 22.99 0.57
N ALA A 209 -2.69 23.32 1.30
CA ALA A 209 -3.51 24.51 1.04
C ALA A 209 -2.71 25.83 0.92
N PRO A 210 -1.77 26.18 1.83
CA PRO A 210 -0.96 27.37 1.68
C PRO A 210 0.13 27.25 0.59
N ALA A 211 0.63 26.04 0.31
CA ALA A 211 1.71 25.80 -0.64
C ALA A 211 1.23 25.72 -2.11
N VAL A 212 -0.02 25.30 -2.31
CA VAL A 212 -0.68 25.17 -3.61
C VAL A 212 -2.01 25.95 -3.56
N PRO A 213 -1.95 27.30 -3.59
CA PRO A 213 -3.14 28.13 -3.43
C PRO A 213 -4.13 28.01 -4.60
N ARG A 214 -3.67 27.50 -5.75
CA ARG A 214 -4.50 27.23 -6.93
C ARG A 214 -4.06 25.94 -7.60
N TRP A 215 -5.00 25.03 -7.77
CA TRP A 215 -4.82 23.81 -8.56
C TRP A 215 -5.03 24.10 -10.04
N ARG A 216 -4.27 23.41 -10.90
CA ARG A 216 -4.49 23.45 -12.35
C ARG A 216 -5.81 22.75 -12.68
N ALA A 217 -6.47 23.21 -13.74
CA ALA A 217 -7.68 22.54 -14.24
C ALA A 217 -7.37 21.07 -14.54
N GLY A 218 -8.30 20.18 -14.17
CA GLY A 218 -8.17 18.73 -14.38
C GLY A 218 -7.44 17.95 -13.29
N VAL A 219 -6.89 18.63 -12.27
CA VAL A 219 -6.40 17.96 -11.05
C VAL A 219 -7.57 17.65 -10.13
N SER A 220 -7.65 16.42 -9.63
CA SER A 220 -8.68 15.99 -8.66
C SER A 220 -8.08 15.63 -7.31
N GLY A 221 -8.77 15.97 -6.22
CA GLY A 221 -8.35 15.65 -4.86
C GLY A 221 -9.31 14.69 -4.17
N VAL A 222 -8.77 13.70 -3.47
CA VAL A 222 -9.48 12.74 -2.62
C VAL A 222 -8.99 12.93 -1.19
N MET A 223 -9.93 13.23 -0.28
CA MET A 223 -9.67 13.30 1.16
C MET A 223 -10.09 11.98 1.82
N LEU A 224 -9.14 11.36 2.50
CA LEU A 224 -9.37 10.16 3.30
C LEU A 224 -9.77 10.58 4.71
N LEU A 225 -11.06 10.52 5.02
CA LEU A 225 -11.53 10.70 6.39
C LEU A 225 -11.29 9.38 7.12
N ALA A 226 -10.37 9.37 8.08
CA ALA A 226 -10.29 8.26 9.01
C ALA A 226 -11.61 8.24 9.81
N SER A 227 -12.41 7.19 9.63
CA SER A 227 -13.49 6.89 10.58
C SER A 227 -12.83 6.50 11.89
N GLY A 228 -12.93 7.38 12.88
CA GLY A 228 -12.55 7.10 14.27
C GLY A 228 -13.54 6.20 14.98
#